data_AF-A0A9E1QF51-F1
#
_entry.id   AF-A0A9E1QF51-F1
#
_cell.length_a   1.000
_cell.length_b   1.000
_cell.length_c   1.000
_cell.angle_alpha   90.00
_cell.angle_beta   90.00
_cell.angle_gamma   90.00
#
_symmetry.space_group_name_H-M   'P 1'
#
loop_
_entity.id
_entity.type
_entity.pdbx_description
1 polymer ?
#
loop_
_entity_poly.entity_id
_entity_poly.type
_entity_poly.pdbx_seq_one_letter_code
_entity_poly.pdbx_strand_id
1 'polypeptide(L)'
;PVFKLHEVGKYYTTIGFGSITWHGLTVNNRFWDRLPADAKPIVQEVAGRFQALTGTGNKAGYAKDMKWLRENITVTDLPADVRQGWAEGLAHWPQIHADELEVKGFPAKAILNDYLAAAEKQGYKWPVRYTIK
;
A
#
# COMPACT_ATOMS: atom_id res chain seq x y z
N PRO A 1 -7.83 20.69 -0.07
CA PRO A 1 -6.68 19.81 -0.38
C PRO A 1 -5.39 20.62 -0.63
N VAL A 2 -4.24 20.20 -0.09
CA VAL A 2 -2.97 20.97 -0.10
C VAL A 2 -2.47 21.26 -1.52
N PHE A 3 -2.49 20.27 -2.42
CA PHE A 3 -1.98 20.41 -3.79
C PHE A 3 -2.99 20.90 -4.82
N LYS A 4 -4.25 21.08 -4.43
CA LYS A 4 -5.32 21.62 -5.30
C LYS A 4 -5.48 20.94 -6.68
N LEU A 5 -5.09 19.67 -6.81
CA LEU A 5 -5.11 18.96 -8.11
C LEU A 5 -6.48 18.92 -8.80
N HIS A 6 -7.57 19.01 -8.05
CA HIS A 6 -8.94 19.13 -8.56
C HIS A 6 -9.22 20.41 -9.38
N GLU A 7 -8.39 21.45 -9.24
CA GLU A 7 -8.51 22.68 -10.04
C GLU A 7 -8.24 22.37 -11.52
N VAL A 8 -7.31 21.45 -11.82
CA VAL A 8 -6.94 21.03 -13.18
C VAL A 8 -7.47 19.64 -13.56
N GLY A 9 -7.62 18.73 -12.60
CA GLY A 9 -8.15 17.38 -12.79
C GLY A 9 -9.65 17.30 -12.48
N LYS A 10 -10.50 17.40 -13.51
CA LYS A 10 -11.97 17.38 -13.35
C LYS A 10 -12.56 15.98 -13.26
N TYR A 11 -11.79 14.96 -13.58
CA TYR A 11 -12.22 13.56 -13.60
C TYR A 11 -11.28 12.70 -12.75
N TYR A 12 -11.86 11.82 -11.95
CA TYR A 12 -11.14 10.84 -11.16
C TYR A 12 -11.86 9.49 -11.25
N THR A 13 -11.13 8.41 -11.47
CA THR A 13 -11.71 7.05 -11.48
C THR A 13 -11.13 6.24 -10.34
N THR A 14 -11.98 5.68 -9.49
CA THR A 14 -11.51 4.69 -8.51
C THR A 14 -11.28 3.37 -9.25
N ILE A 15 -10.03 2.91 -9.26
CA ILE A 15 -9.62 1.73 -10.04
C ILE A 15 -9.60 0.47 -9.16
N GLY A 16 -9.19 0.61 -7.88
CA GLY A 16 -9.05 -0.52 -6.95
C GLY A 16 -7.95 -1.51 -7.34
N PHE A 17 -7.07 -1.13 -8.26
CA PHE A 17 -5.99 -1.94 -8.83
C PHE A 17 -4.80 -1.02 -9.13
N GLY A 18 -3.57 -1.44 -8.79
CA GLY A 18 -2.37 -0.62 -9.01
C GLY A 18 -1.35 -0.72 -7.87
N SER A 19 -0.32 0.12 -7.94
CA SER A 19 0.73 0.21 -6.93
C SER A 19 0.31 1.05 -5.72
N ILE A 20 0.77 0.67 -4.53
CA ILE A 20 0.73 1.51 -3.34
C ILE A 20 2.13 1.99 -3.00
N THR A 21 2.25 3.25 -2.58
CA THR A 21 3.54 3.82 -2.14
C THR A 21 3.82 3.42 -0.70
N TRP A 22 4.94 2.74 -0.48
CA TRP A 22 5.47 2.43 0.84
C TRP A 22 6.38 3.57 1.32
N HIS A 23 6.16 4.06 2.54
CA HIS A 23 6.99 5.10 3.14
C HIS A 23 7.96 4.47 4.13
N GLY A 24 9.26 4.59 3.87
CA GLY A 24 10.30 4.22 4.83
C GLY A 24 10.61 5.40 5.74
N LEU A 25 10.32 5.27 7.04
CA LEU A 25 10.82 6.21 8.05
C LEU A 25 12.18 5.68 8.55
N THR A 26 13.23 6.45 8.31
CA THR A 26 14.60 6.05 8.67
C THR A 26 15.29 7.17 9.46
N VAL A 27 16.36 6.79 10.15
CA VAL A 27 17.22 7.71 10.88
C VAL A 27 18.68 7.44 10.52
N ASN A 28 19.52 8.47 10.55
CA ASN A 28 20.94 8.30 10.31
C ASN A 28 21.59 7.44 11.41
N ASN A 29 22.42 6.46 11.02
CA ASN A 29 23.07 5.54 11.97
C ASN A 29 23.93 6.29 13.01
N ARG A 30 24.70 7.31 12.62
CA ARG A 30 25.52 8.07 13.58
C ARG A 30 24.67 8.85 14.58
N PHE A 31 23.50 9.34 14.17
CA PHE A 31 22.55 9.96 15.09
C PHE A 31 22.01 8.91 16.06
N TRP A 32 21.58 7.75 15.54
CA TRP A 32 21.05 6.65 16.35
C TRP A 32 22.05 6.16 17.40
N ASP A 33 23.31 5.99 17.02
CA ASP A 33 24.37 5.51 17.90
C ASP A 33 24.62 6.46 19.07
N ARG A 34 24.52 7.77 18.81
CA ARG A 34 24.72 8.85 19.80
C ARG A 34 23.53 9.09 20.72
N LEU A 35 22.37 8.51 20.44
CA LEU A 35 21.22 8.66 21.32
C LEU A 35 21.52 8.03 22.70
N PRO A 36 21.10 8.68 23.79
CA PRO A 36 21.09 8.07 25.12
C PRO A 36 20.42 6.69 25.12
N ALA A 37 20.96 5.75 25.91
CA ALA A 37 20.50 4.37 25.90
C ALA A 37 19.03 4.23 26.32
N ASP A 38 18.54 5.11 27.19
CA ASP A 38 17.16 5.23 27.64
C ASP A 38 16.23 5.87 26.60
N ALA A 39 16.76 6.69 25.69
CA ALA A 39 15.98 7.29 24.60
C ALA A 39 15.71 6.30 23.44
N LYS A 40 16.62 5.36 23.17
CA LYS A 40 16.48 4.40 22.04
C LYS A 40 15.18 3.56 22.13
N PRO A 41 14.83 2.95 23.27
CA PRO A 41 13.57 2.21 23.41
C PRO A 41 12.34 3.08 23.15
N ILE A 42 12.33 4.33 23.63
CA ILE A 42 11.22 5.27 23.43
C ILE A 42 11.03 5.57 21.94
N VAL A 43 12.13 5.85 21.23
CA VAL A 43 12.07 6.12 19.78
C VAL A 43 11.53 4.91 19.02
N GLN A 44 11.98 3.69 19.37
CA GLN A 44 11.47 2.46 18.74
C GLN A 44 9.98 2.23 19.04
N GLU A 45 9.54 2.47 20.28
CA GLU A 45 8.12 2.35 20.64
C GLU A 45 7.27 3.33 19.83
N VAL A 46 7.67 4.59 19.77
CA VAL A 46 6.94 5.63 19.03
C VAL A 46 6.96 5.35 17.52
N ALA A 47 8.07 4.85 16.98
CA ALA A 47 8.15 4.41 15.59
C ALA A 47 7.17 3.26 15.28
N GLY A 48 7.06 2.27 16.18
CA GLY A 48 6.09 1.19 16.07
C GLY A 48 4.64 1.71 16.10
N ARG A 49 4.34 2.67 16.99
CA ARG A 49 3.02 3.34 17.03
C ARG A 49 2.74 4.12 15.75
N PHE A 50 3.72 4.85 15.23
CA PHE A 50 3.61 5.57 13.97
C PHE A 50 3.29 4.62 12.79
N GLN A 51 3.99 3.49 12.71
CA GLN A 51 3.72 2.46 11.70
C GLN A 51 2.27 1.97 11.75
N ALA A 52 1.75 1.67 12.95
CA ALA A 52 0.36 1.23 13.11
C ALA A 52 -0.65 2.33 12.76
N LEU A 53 -0.39 3.58 13.19
CA LEU A 53 -1.29 4.72 12.96
C LEU A 53 -1.33 5.18 11.51
N THR A 54 -0.26 4.95 10.73
CA THR A 54 -0.23 5.32 9.32
C THR A 54 -1.33 4.58 8.54
N GLY A 55 -1.54 3.29 8.79
CA GLY A 55 -2.57 2.51 8.11
C GLY A 55 -3.99 2.96 8.45
N THR A 56 -4.29 3.14 9.74
CA THR A 56 -5.63 3.59 10.19
C THR A 56 -5.92 5.04 9.82
N GLY A 57 -4.90 5.90 9.91
CA GLY A 57 -4.96 7.29 9.45
C GLY A 57 -5.25 7.39 7.95
N ASN A 58 -4.55 6.60 7.12
CA ASN A 58 -4.81 6.56 5.67
C ASN A 58 -6.22 6.06 5.35
N LYS A 59 -6.71 5.04 6.06
CA LYS A 59 -8.08 4.53 5.87
C LYS A 59 -9.14 5.60 6.20
N ALA A 60 -8.99 6.29 7.32
CA ALA A 60 -9.89 7.38 7.72
C ALA A 60 -9.79 8.58 6.76
N GLY A 61 -8.57 8.95 6.37
CA GLY A 61 -8.29 10.02 5.41
C GLY A 61 -8.93 9.74 4.04
N TYR A 62 -8.74 8.54 3.50
CA TYR A 62 -9.30 8.15 2.21
C TYR A 62 -10.83 8.29 2.16
N ALA A 63 -11.54 7.85 3.19
CA ALA A 63 -13.00 7.99 3.24
C ALA A 63 -13.44 9.46 3.20
N LYS A 64 -12.79 10.31 4.00
CA LYS A 64 -13.05 11.76 4.03
C LYS A 64 -12.72 12.42 2.70
N ASP A 65 -11.55 12.13 2.14
CA ASP A 65 -11.04 12.77 0.92
C ASP A 65 -11.84 12.33 -0.31
N MET A 66 -12.23 11.06 -0.40
CA MET A 66 -13.10 10.57 -1.47
C MET A 66 -14.51 11.17 -1.39
N LYS A 67 -15.07 11.36 -0.19
CA LYS A 67 -16.34 12.09 -0.03
C LYS A 67 -16.23 13.50 -0.60
N TRP A 68 -15.19 14.23 -0.19
CA TRP A 68 -14.95 15.58 -0.69
C TRP A 68 -14.77 15.60 -2.22
N LEU A 69 -14.00 14.67 -2.80
CA LEU A 69 -13.81 14.60 -4.25
C LEU A 69 -15.13 14.38 -5.00
N ARG A 70 -15.98 13.46 -4.53
CA ARG A 70 -17.30 13.19 -5.14
C ARG A 70 -18.23 14.40 -5.12
N GLU A 71 -18.07 15.29 -4.14
CA GLU A 71 -18.85 16.53 -4.02
C GLU A 71 -18.31 17.66 -4.93
N ASN A 72 -17.05 17.59 -5.36
CA ASN A 72 -16.36 18.73 -6.00
C ASN A 72 -15.89 18.46 -7.43
N ILE A 73 -15.73 17.20 -7.85
CA ILE A 73 -15.34 16.81 -9.21
C ILE A 73 -16.13 15.57 -9.67
N THR A 74 -16.00 15.22 -10.95
CA THR A 74 -16.60 14.00 -11.47
C THR A 74 -15.77 12.79 -11.05
N VAL A 75 -16.34 11.97 -10.18
CA VAL A 75 -15.74 10.71 -9.74
C VAL A 75 -16.52 9.54 -10.31
N THR A 76 -15.84 8.64 -11.01
CA THR A 76 -16.40 7.37 -11.49
C THR A 76 -15.75 6.19 -10.78
N ASP A 77 -16.45 5.06 -10.77
CA ASP A 77 -15.93 3.81 -10.24
C ASP A 77 -15.68 2.85 -11.40
N LEU A 78 -14.51 2.23 -11.45
CA LEU A 78 -14.19 1.26 -12.49
C LEU A 78 -15.13 0.04 -12.37
N PRO A 79 -15.77 -0.39 -13.45
CA PRO A 79 -16.58 -1.61 -13.44
C PRO A 79 -15.79 -2.84 -12.96
N ALA A 80 -16.46 -3.71 -12.22
CA ALA A 80 -15.82 -4.86 -11.58
C ALA A 80 -15.26 -5.87 -12.58
N ASP A 81 -15.93 -6.05 -13.72
CA ASP A 81 -15.52 -6.92 -14.84
C ASP A 81 -14.25 -6.40 -15.53
N VAL A 82 -14.11 -5.09 -15.71
CA VAL A 82 -12.89 -4.49 -16.24
C VAL A 82 -11.72 -4.74 -15.30
N ARG A 83 -11.92 -4.53 -13.99
CA ARG A 83 -10.91 -4.83 -12.97
C ARG A 83 -10.56 -6.32 -12.93
N GLN A 84 -11.54 -7.21 -13.10
CA GLN A 84 -11.32 -8.66 -13.19
C GLN A 84 -10.43 -8.99 -14.38
N GLY A 85 -10.75 -8.49 -15.58
CA GLY A 85 -9.97 -8.74 -16.79
C GLY A 85 -8.52 -8.26 -16.68
N TRP A 86 -8.27 -7.12 -16.00
CA TRP A 86 -6.90 -6.67 -15.71
C TRP A 86 -6.16 -7.61 -14.75
N ALA A 87 -6.83 -8.07 -13.69
CA ALA A 87 -6.24 -9.00 -12.73
C ALA A 87 -5.91 -10.36 -13.38
N GLU A 88 -6.77 -10.86 -14.26
CA GLU A 88 -6.54 -12.09 -15.02
C GLU A 88 -5.38 -11.94 -16.01
N GLY A 89 -5.35 -10.84 -16.76
CA GLY A 89 -4.28 -10.55 -17.70
C GLY A 89 -2.90 -10.44 -17.04
N LEU A 90 -2.86 -10.04 -15.77
CA LEU A 90 -1.62 -9.89 -14.99
C LEU A 90 -1.36 -11.06 -14.04
N ALA A 91 -2.13 -12.14 -14.07
CA ALA A 91 -2.03 -13.21 -13.07
C ALA A 91 -0.66 -13.91 -13.00
N HIS A 92 0.10 -13.89 -14.11
CA HIS A 92 1.45 -14.46 -14.20
C HIS A 92 2.53 -13.51 -13.66
N TRP A 93 2.27 -12.19 -13.67
CA TRP A 93 3.24 -11.16 -13.36
C TRP A 93 3.82 -11.29 -11.93
N PRO A 94 3.03 -11.52 -10.87
CA PRO A 94 3.57 -11.67 -9.52
C PRO A 94 4.58 -12.83 -9.36
N GLN A 95 4.37 -13.95 -10.04
CA GLN A 95 5.29 -15.10 -9.98
C GLN A 95 6.65 -14.74 -10.62
N ILE A 96 6.63 -14.10 -11.80
CA ILE A 96 7.85 -13.68 -12.51
C ILE A 96 8.71 -12.79 -11.61
N HIS A 97 8.10 -11.78 -10.97
CA HIS A 97 8.84 -10.89 -10.06
C HIS A 97 9.36 -11.61 -8.82
N ALA A 98 8.59 -12.56 -8.27
CA ALA A 98 9.07 -13.36 -7.16
C ALA A 98 10.28 -14.20 -7.55
N ASP A 99 10.23 -14.89 -8.69
CA ASP A 99 11.36 -15.68 -9.21
C ASP A 99 12.60 -14.83 -9.46
N GLU A 100 12.44 -13.65 -10.07
CA GLU A 100 13.55 -12.71 -10.33
C GLU A 100 14.25 -12.22 -9.04
N LEU A 101 13.50 -12.05 -7.96
CA LEU A 101 14.04 -11.61 -6.68
C LEU A 101 14.66 -12.75 -5.87
N GLU A 102 14.14 -13.97 -5.97
CA GLU A 102 14.75 -15.17 -5.36
C GLU A 102 16.13 -15.46 -5.96
N VAL A 103 16.31 -15.28 -7.28
CA VAL A 103 17.63 -15.38 -7.94
C VAL A 103 18.64 -14.39 -7.34
N LYS A 104 18.17 -13.26 -6.81
CA LYS A 104 19.00 -12.24 -6.14
C LYS A 104 19.19 -12.51 -4.65
N GLY A 105 18.68 -13.63 -4.13
CA GLY A 105 18.78 -14.04 -2.73
C GLY A 105 17.73 -13.43 -1.80
N PHE A 106 16.67 -12.83 -2.33
CA PHE A 106 15.57 -12.31 -1.51
C PHE A 106 14.46 -13.37 -1.36
N PRO A 107 13.86 -13.55 -0.16
CA PRO A 107 12.78 -14.51 0.06
C PRO A 107 11.43 -13.99 -0.44
N ALA A 108 11.38 -13.55 -1.71
CA ALA A 108 10.26 -12.84 -2.29
C ALA A 108 8.97 -13.67 -2.35
N LYS A 109 9.07 -14.99 -2.58
CA LYS A 109 7.89 -15.87 -2.63
C LYS A 109 7.22 -15.98 -1.28
N ALA A 110 8.02 -16.13 -0.22
CA ALA A 110 7.52 -16.20 1.15
C ALA A 110 6.83 -14.88 1.53
N ILE A 111 7.51 -13.75 1.30
CA ILE A 111 6.96 -12.41 1.60
C ILE A 111 5.66 -12.15 0.84
N LEU A 112 5.59 -12.51 -0.43
CA LEU A 112 4.41 -12.27 -1.25
C LEU A 112 3.23 -13.15 -0.78
N ASN A 113 3.46 -14.42 -0.45
CA ASN A 113 2.43 -15.29 0.10
C ASN A 113 1.90 -14.77 1.46
N ASP A 114 2.80 -14.32 2.35
CA ASP A 114 2.43 -13.72 3.64
C ASP A 114 1.59 -12.46 3.45
N TYR A 115 1.95 -11.59 2.50
CA TYR A 115 1.18 -10.40 2.17
C TYR A 115 -0.24 -10.74 1.68
N LEU A 116 -0.35 -11.69 0.74
CA LEU A 116 -1.65 -12.10 0.20
C LEU A 116 -2.56 -12.66 1.31
N ALA A 117 -2.03 -13.50 2.19
CA ALA A 117 -2.75 -14.07 3.33
C ALA A 117 -3.12 -13.00 4.38
N ALA A 118 -2.22 -12.06 4.66
CA ALA A 118 -2.48 -10.97 5.59
C ALA A 118 -3.63 -10.06 5.10
N ALA A 119 -3.68 -9.76 3.80
CA ALA A 119 -4.78 -9.00 3.21
C ALA A 119 -6.12 -9.75 3.34
N GLU A 120 -6.15 -11.06 3.11
CA GLU A 120 -7.34 -11.90 3.28
C GLU A 120 -7.83 -11.92 4.72
N LYS A 121 -6.92 -12.01 5.69
CA LYS A 121 -7.23 -11.92 7.12
C LYS A 121 -7.86 -10.58 7.50
N GLN A 122 -7.52 -9.52 6.77
CA GLN A 122 -8.15 -8.19 6.92
C GLN A 122 -9.45 -8.04 6.11
N GLY A 123 -9.92 -9.11 5.48
CA GLY A 123 -11.18 -9.16 4.72
C GLY A 123 -11.09 -8.74 3.26
N TYR A 124 -9.88 -8.59 2.71
CA TYR A 124 -9.72 -8.27 1.29
C TYR A 124 -10.16 -9.44 0.41
N LYS A 125 -10.94 -9.13 -0.64
CA LYS A 125 -11.37 -10.09 -1.65
C LYS A 125 -10.61 -9.83 -2.95
N TRP A 126 -9.81 -10.79 -3.36
CA TRP A 126 -9.02 -10.72 -4.59
C TRP A 126 -9.92 -10.97 -5.82
N PRO A 127 -9.83 -10.14 -6.88
CA PRO A 127 -10.45 -10.46 -8.17
C PRO A 127 -9.87 -11.76 -8.75
N VAL A 128 -8.54 -11.91 -8.67
CA VAL A 128 -7.82 -13.15 -8.92
C VAL A 128 -6.91 -13.41 -7.74
N ARG A 129 -7.07 -14.56 -7.08
CA ARG A 129 -6.16 -14.99 -6.02
C ARG A 129 -4.88 -15.55 -6.64
N TYR A 130 -3.85 -14.72 -6.73
CA TYR A 130 -2.56 -15.15 -7.27
C TYR A 130 -1.98 -16.31 -6.44
N THR A 131 -1.43 -17.30 -7.13
CA THR A 131 -0.77 -18.45 -6.53
C THR A 131 0.72 -18.33 -6.80
N ILE A 132 1.52 -18.20 -5.73
CA ILE A 132 2.97 -18.04 -5.82
C ILE A 132 3.62 -19.34 -5.36
N LYS A 133 4.36 -19.98 -6.27
CA LYS A 133 5.05 -21.25 -6.09
C LYS A 133 6.53 -21.05 -5.83
#